data_AF-A0A382GB59-F1
#
_entry.id   AF-A0A382GB59-F1
#
_cell.length_a   1.000
_cell.length_b   1.000
_cell.length_c   1.000
_cell.angle_alpha   90.00
_cell.angle_beta   90.00
_cell.angle_gamma   90.00
#
_symmetry.space_group_name_H-M   'P 1'
#
loop_
_entity.id
_entity.type
_entity.pdbx_description
1 polymer ?
#
loop_
_entity_poly.entity_id
_entity_poly.type
_entity_poly.pdbx_seq_one_letter_code
_entity_poly.pdbx_strand_id
1 'polypeptide(L)' 'MTVYQHKKDKNLIICGGCAKEHITDLSDYTESPFSECSICGYVDEQAREEYMWWAHKLDTEMRDWEDC' A
#
# COMPACT_ATOMS: atom_id res chain seq x y z
N MET A 1 0.33 -8.94 -2.99
CA MET A 1 1.06 -9.52 -1.84
C MET A 1 1.32 -8.34 -0.91
N THR A 2 0.87 -8.37 0.34
CA THR A 2 0.79 -7.13 1.13
C THR A 2 2.17 -6.57 1.49
N VAL A 3 2.29 -5.24 1.47
CA VAL A 3 3.46 -4.49 1.92
C VAL A 3 3.16 -3.83 3.25
N TYR A 4 4.16 -3.82 4.14
CA TYR A 4 4.06 -3.34 5.52
C TYR A 4 5.15 -2.30 5.77
N GLN A 5 4.79 -1.23 6.47
CA GLN A 5 5.70 -0.17 6.92
C GLN A 5 5.79 -0.18 8.44
N HIS A 6 6.99 -0.05 8.99
CA HIS A 6 7.19 -0.03 10.44
C HIS A 6 6.60 1.24 11.05
N LYS A 7 5.92 1.11 12.20
CA LYS A 7 5.17 2.21 12.86
C LYS A 7 6.06 3.37 13.31
N LYS A 8 7.27 3.06 13.81
CA LYS A 8 8.25 4.05 14.27
C LYS A 8 9.22 4.49 13.18
N ASP A 9 9.90 3.55 12.53
CA ASP A 9 10.80 3.85 11.41
C ASP A 9 10.08 3.78 10.06
N LYS A 10 9.69 4.93 9.53
CA LYS A 10 8.98 5.02 8.25
C LYS A 10 9.82 4.56 7.05
N ASN A 11 11.13 4.44 7.19
CA ASN A 11 12.00 3.98 6.10
C ASN A 11 12.05 2.45 6.00
N LEU A 12 11.58 1.75 7.03
CA LEU A 12 11.61 0.30 7.09
C LEU A 12 10.31 -0.25 6.50
N ILE A 13 10.39 -0.72 5.25
CA ILE A 13 9.27 -1.24 4.48
C ILE A 13 9.58 -2.65 4.01
N ILE A 14 8.67 -3.58 4.27
CA ILE A 14 8.86 -5.00 3.99
C ILE A 14 7.58 -5.61 3.40
N CYS A 15 7.72 -6.45 2.36
CA CYS A 15 6.60 -7.23 1.86
C CYS A 15 6.38 -8.50 2.69
N GLY A 16 5.17 -9.05 2.64
CA GLY A 16 4.82 -10.30 3.34
C GLY A 16 5.68 -11.50 2.94
N GLY A 17 6.28 -11.49 1.75
CA GLY A 17 7.28 -12.50 1.34
C GLY A 17 8.56 -12.41 2.16
N CYS A 18 9.20 -11.24 2.14
CA CYS A 18 10.43 -10.98 2.90
C CYS A 18 10.22 -11.10 4.42
N ALA A 19 9.06 -10.68 4.93
CA ALA A 19 8.75 -10.83 6.35
C ALA A 19 8.74 -12.30 6.81
N LYS A 20 8.24 -13.21 5.97
CA LYS A 20 8.27 -14.66 6.23
C LYS A 20 9.68 -15.23 6.11
N GLU A 21 10.43 -14.82 5.10
CA GLU A 21 11.80 -15.30 4.86
C GLU A 21 12.76 -14.90 5.99
N HIS A 22 12.62 -13.67 6.51
CA HIS A 22 13.47 -13.14 7.58
C HIS A 22 12.90 -13.32 8.99
N ILE A 23 11.79 -14.05 9.16
CA ILE A 23 11.12 -14.27 10.46
C ILE A 23 10.89 -12.91 11.19
N THR A 24 10.42 -11.92 10.43
CA THR A 24 10.17 -10.57 10.96
C THR A 24 8.80 -10.52 11.61
N ASP A 25 8.75 -10.05 12.86
CA ASP A 25 7.48 -9.78 13.53
C ASP A 25 6.84 -8.52 12.94
N LEU A 26 5.61 -8.67 12.44
CA LEU A 26 4.82 -7.60 11.84
C LEU A 26 3.94 -6.85 12.87
N SER A 27 3.99 -7.20 14.15
CA SER A 27 3.23 -6.54 15.22
C SER A 27 3.46 -5.02 15.28
N ASP A 28 4.69 -4.58 15.01
CA ASP A 28 5.11 -3.18 14.96
C ASP A 28 5.01 -2.54 13.57
N TYR A 29 4.34 -3.22 12.63
CA TYR A 29 4.14 -2.73 11.27
C TYR A 29 2.65 -2.42 11.00
N THR A 30 2.42 -1.58 10.01
CA THR A 30 1.11 -1.25 9.47
C THR A 30 1.10 -1.51 7.98
N GLU A 31 -0.03 -1.95 7.44
CA GLU A 31 -0.18 -2.15 6.00
C GLU A 31 0.05 -0.83 5.26
N SER A 32 0.90 -0.90 4.23
CA SER A 32 1.27 0.22 3.38
C SER A 32 1.31 -0.26 1.93
N PRO A 33 0.14 -0.52 1.32
CA PRO A 33 0.02 -1.16 0.01
C PRO A 33 0.64 -0.34 -1.14
N PHE A 34 0.85 0.96 -0.93
CA PHE A 34 1.46 1.86 -1.92
C PHE A 34 2.99 1.94 -1.82
N SER A 35 3.57 1.31 -0.81
CA SER A 35 5.00 1.38 -0.58
C SER A 35 5.76 0.26 -1.29
N GLU A 36 7.03 0.52 -1.56
CA GLU A 36 7.96 -0.45 -2.12
C GLU A 36 8.72 -1.18 -1.01
N CYS A 37 8.81 -2.50 -1.11
CA CYS A 37 9.62 -3.31 -0.20
C CYS A 37 11.09 -2.91 -0.32
N SER A 38 11.69 -2.48 0.79
CA SER A 38 13.09 -2.04 0.83
C SER A 38 14.11 -3.17 0.59
N ILE A 39 13.66 -4.43 0.65
CA ILE A 39 14.53 -5.62 0.50
C ILE A 39 14.55 -6.11 -0.95
N CYS A 40 13.38 -6.30 -1.55
CA CYS A 40 13.25 -6.92 -2.88
C CYS A 40 12.66 -6.00 -3.96
N GLY A 41 12.32 -4.75 -3.63
CA GLY A 41 11.71 -3.80 -4.57
C GLY A 41 10.26 -4.14 -4.95
N TYR A 42 9.63 -5.09 -4.25
CA TYR A 42 8.25 -5.47 -4.55
C TYR A 42 7.27 -4.31 -4.25
N VAL A 43 6.38 -4.03 -5.19
CA VAL A 43 5.26 -3.10 -5.05
C VAL A 43 3.97 -3.86 -5.33
N ASP A 44 2.90 -3.58 -4.58
CA ASP A 44 1.58 -4.11 -4.89
C ASP A 44 0.92 -3.25 -5.99
N GLU A 45 1.25 -3.55 -7.26
CA GLU A 45 0.74 -2.83 -8.42
C GLU A 45 -0.79 -2.90 -8.51
N GLN A 46 -1.38 -4.02 -8.13
CA GLN A 46 -2.83 -4.23 -8.13
C GLN A 46 -3.52 -3.28 -7.16
N ALA A 47 -3.03 -3.17 -5.92
CA ALA A 47 -3.57 -2.22 -4.95
C ALA A 47 -3.44 -0.76 -5.43
N ARG A 48 -2.37 -0.45 -6.17
CA ARG A 48 -2.15 0.86 -6.81
C ARG A 48 -3.19 1.14 -7.89
N GLU A 49 -3.44 0.19 -8.78
CA GLU A 49 -4.43 0.32 -9.85
C GLU A 49 -5.84 0.45 -9.31
N GLU A 50 -6.20 -0.36 -8.30
CA GLU A 50 -7.50 -0.27 -7.64
C GLU A 50 -7.70 1.10 -7.00
N TYR A 51 -6.68 1.64 -6.31
CA TYR A 51 -6.78 2.99 -5.73
C TYR A 51 -6.94 4.07 -6.79
N MET A 52 -6.21 4.01 -7.91
CA MET A 52 -6.38 4.94 -9.03
C MET A 52 -7.80 4.86 -9.58
N TRP A 53 -8.35 3.65 -9.73
CA TRP A 53 -9.72 3.45 -10.18
C TRP A 53 -10.74 4.07 -9.21
N TRP A 54 -10.58 3.85 -7.90
CA TRP A 54 -11.44 4.45 -6.89
C TRP A 54 -11.33 5.98 -6.85
N ALA A 55 -10.13 6.54 -7.00
CA ALA A 55 -9.90 7.98 -7.08
C ALA A 55 -10.60 8.60 -8.31
N HIS A 56 -10.45 7.98 -9.49
CA HIS A 56 -11.15 8.40 -10.70
C HIS A 56 -12.67 8.34 -10.57
N LYS A 57 -13.18 7.29 -9.92
CA LYS A 57 -14.62 7.15 -9.67
C LYS A 57 -15.15 8.25 -8.75
N LEU A 58 -14.45 8.53 -7.65
CA LEU A 58 -14.79 9.62 -6.71
C LEU A 58 -14.80 10.98 -7.39
N ASP A 59 -13.79 11.28 -8.21
CA ASP A 59 -13.72 12.55 -8.96
C ASP A 59 -14.89 12.69 -9.96
N THR A 60 -15.30 11.59 -10.59
CA THR A 60 -16.42 11.58 -11.55
C THR A 60 -17.75 11.77 -10.82
N GLU A 61 -17.97 11.05 -9.71
CA GLU A 61 -19.20 11.14 -8.92
C GLU A 61 -19.34 12.49 -8.19
N MET A 62 -18.24 13.12 -7.76
CA MET A 62 -18.29 14.48 -7.20
C MET A 62 -18.63 15.53 -8.24
N ARG A 63 -18.14 15.37 -9.47
CA ARG A 63 -18.44 16.29 -10.58
C ARG A 63 -19.92 16.25 -10.97
N ASP A 64 -20.51 15.06 -10.99
CA ASP A 64 -21.93 14.88 -11.27
C ASP A 64 -22.85 15.48 -10.18
N TRP A 65 -22.34 15.67 -8.96
CA TRP A 65 -23.06 16.33 -7.87
C TRP A 65 -23.02 17.87 -7.95
N GLU A 66 -21.95 18.47 -8.48
CA GLU A 66 -21.84 19.93 -8.65
C GLU A 66 -22.69 20.48 -9.79
N ASP A 67 -23.07 19.63 -10.76
CA ASP A 67 -23.92 19.98 -11.91
C ASP A 67 -25.44 19.77 -11.66
N CYS A 68 -25.86 19.44 -10.43
CA CYS A 68 -27.26 19.29 -9.97
C CYS A 68 -27.66 20.37 -8.97
#